data_AF-A0A3R7F0P5-F1
#
_entry.id   AF-A0A3R7F0P5-F1
#
_cell.length_a   1.000
_cell.length_b   1.000
_cell.length_c   1.000
_cell.angle_alpha   90.00
_cell.angle_beta   90.00
_cell.angle_gamma   90.00
#
_symmetry.space_group_name_H-M   'P 1'
#
loop_
_entity.id
_entity.type
_entity.pdbx_description
1 polymer ?
#
loop_
_entity_poly.entity_id
_entity_poly.type
_entity_poly.pdbx_seq_one_letter_code
_entity_poly.pdbx_strand_id
1 'polypeptide(L)' 'MGGKLYRMPAPVPYHQRVSRKLERILDEYVTEKGLGEVFDAPCDVVFSDMDIVQPDLFFISGSIL' A
#
# COMPACT_ATOMS: atom_id res chain seq x y z
N MET A 1 13.17 8.19 -3.35
CA MET A 1 12.73 8.69 -4.68
C MET A 1 13.85 9.51 -5.30
N GLY A 2 14.24 9.18 -6.53
CA GLY A 2 15.34 9.82 -7.24
C GLY A 2 16.66 9.71 -6.49
N GLY A 3 16.90 8.57 -5.82
CA GLY A 3 18.08 8.32 -4.99
C GLY A 3 18.21 9.16 -3.72
N LYS A 4 17.18 9.93 -3.34
CA LYS A 4 17.14 10.71 -2.09
C LYS A 4 16.32 10.00 -1.02
N LEU A 5 16.87 9.99 0.20
CA LEU A 5 16.18 9.50 1.40
C LEU A 5 15.25 10.58 1.95
N TYR A 6 13.98 10.25 2.07
CA TYR A 6 12.97 11.08 2.72
C TYR A 6 12.53 10.37 4.00
N ARG A 7 12.59 11.06 5.14
CA ARG A 7 12.06 10.54 6.40
C ARG A 7 10.59 10.90 6.51
N MET A 8 9.74 9.89 6.68
CA MET A 8 8.32 10.08 6.96
C MET A 8 8.10 10.04 8.47
N PRO A 9 7.44 11.06 9.06
CA PRO A 9 7.06 11.00 10.46
C PRO A 9 6.03 9.88 10.68
N ALA A 10 5.95 9.36 11.91
CA ALA A 10 4.93 8.37 12.26
C ALA A 10 3.52 8.97 12.05
N PRO A 11 2.58 8.22 11.44
CA PRO A 11 1.23 8.71 11.17
C PRO A 11 0.45 8.93 12.46
N VAL A 12 -0.42 9.95 12.45
CA VAL A 12 -1.34 10.23 13.56
C VAL A 12 -2.54 9.26 13.54
N PRO A 13 -3.23 9.04 14.68
CA PRO A 13 -4.38 8.12 14.74
C PRO A 13 -5.51 8.42 13.74
N TYR A 14 -5.66 9.68 13.31
CA TYR A 14 -6.62 10.05 12.28
C TYR A 14 -6.27 9.46 10.91
N HIS A 15 -5.00 9.54 10.50
CA HIS A 15 -4.51 8.96 9.25
C HIS A 15 -4.73 7.44 9.25
N GLN A 16 -4.36 6.78 10.35
CA GLN A 16 -4.58 5.34 10.53
C GLN A 16 -6.06 4.95 10.47
N ARG A 17 -6.97 5.77 11.01
CA ARG A 17 -8.41 5.51 10.95
C ARG A 17 -8.95 5.61 9.53
N VAL A 18 -8.44 6.55 8.72
CA VAL A 18 -8.83 6.70 7.32
C VAL A 18 -8.28 5.56 6.49
N SER A 19 -6.98 5.25 6.62
CA SER A 19 -6.33 4.16 5.89
C SER A 19 -7.05 2.83 6.10
N ARG A 20 -7.26 2.43 7.38
CA ARG A 20 -7.97 1.18 7.72
C ARG A 20 -9.39 1.09 7.16
N LYS A 21 -10.10 2.21 7.00
CA LYS A 21 -11.45 2.18 6.42
C LYS A 21 -11.39 1.91 4.92
N LEU A 22 -10.42 2.52 4.23
CA LEU A 22 -10.22 2.32 2.80
C LEU A 22 -9.73 0.91 2.51
N GLU A 23 -8.73 0.44 3.27
CA GLU A 23 -8.19 -0.92 3.23
C GLU A 23 -9.31 -1.95 3.30
N ARG A 24 -10.18 -1.88 4.32
CA ARG A 24 -11.29 -2.84 4.49
C ARG A 24 -12.23 -2.90 3.29
N ILE A 25 -12.60 -1.75 2.72
CA ILE A 25 -13.51 -1.70 1.57
C ILE A 25 -12.84 -2.27 0.31
N LEU A 26 -11.56 -1.95 0.10
CA LEU A 26 -10.79 -2.43 -1.03
C LEU A 26 -10.50 -3.93 -0.93
N ASP A 27 -10.05 -4.39 0.23
CA ASP A 27 -9.71 -5.78 0.48
C ASP A 27 -10.92 -6.70 0.37
N GLU A 28 -12.07 -6.30 0.92
CA GLU A 28 -13.33 -7.03 0.77
C GLU A 28 -13.68 -7.20 -0.72
N TYR A 29 -13.66 -6.12 -1.50
CA TYR A 29 -13.94 -6.17 -2.93
C TYR A 29 -12.94 -7.05 -3.72
N VAL A 30 -11.65 -6.88 -3.45
CA VAL A 30 -10.57 -7.60 -4.15
C VAL A 30 -10.62 -9.09 -3.83
N THR A 31 -10.81 -9.44 -2.56
CA THR A 31 -10.87 -10.83 -2.09
C THR A 31 -12.11 -11.53 -2.61
N GLU A 32 -13.30 -10.92 -2.49
CA GLU A 32 -14.56 -11.50 -2.98
C GLU A 32 -14.55 -11.80 -4.47
N LYS A 33 -13.83 -10.98 -5.25
CA LYS A 33 -13.75 -11.10 -6.71
C LYS A 33 -12.51 -11.88 -7.17
N GLY A 34 -11.63 -12.29 -6.26
CA GLY A 34 -10.38 -12.97 -6.60
C GLY A 34 -9.47 -12.14 -7.51
N LEU A 35 -9.42 -10.82 -7.31
CA LEU A 35 -8.74 -9.89 -8.21
C LEU A 35 -7.25 -9.70 -7.92
N GLY A 36 -6.76 -10.20 -6.78
CA GLY A 36 -5.39 -10.00 -6.32
C GLY A 36 -5.30 -9.80 -4.81
N GLU A 37 -4.39 -8.93 -4.38
CA GLU A 37 -4.09 -8.67 -2.97
C GLU A 37 -3.96 -7.16 -2.68
N VAL A 38 -4.39 -6.73 -1.50
CA VAL A 38 -4.25 -5.35 -1.00
C VAL A 38 -3.28 -5.35 0.19
N PHE A 39 -2.41 -4.35 0.25
CA PHE A 39 -1.41 -4.16 1.30
C PHE A 39 -1.46 -2.74 1.87
N ASP A 40 -1.03 -2.57 3.12
CA ASP A 40 -0.95 -1.29 3.82
C ASP A 40 0.48 -0.99 4.34
N ALA A 41 0.69 0.26 4.77
CA ALA A 41 1.95 0.67 5.38
C ALA A 41 2.10 0.15 6.83
N PRO A 42 3.32 -0.24 7.27
CA PRO A 42 4.59 -0.10 6.56
C PRO A 42 4.92 -1.30 5.65
N CYS A 43 5.12 -1.03 4.35
CA CYS A 43 5.61 -2.01 3.39
C CYS A 43 6.44 -1.32 2.29
N ASP A 44 7.63 -1.83 2.02
CA ASP A 44 8.52 -1.29 0.98
C ASP A 44 8.10 -1.79 -0.41
N VAL A 45 7.84 -0.85 -1.31
CA VAL A 45 7.66 -1.12 -2.74
C VAL A 45 8.90 -0.66 -3.49
N VAL A 46 9.63 -1.64 -4.04
CA VAL A 46 10.89 -1.42 -4.76
C VAL A 46 10.59 -1.34 -6.26
N PHE A 47 10.64 -0.14 -6.83
CA PHE A 47 10.52 0.06 -8.28
C PHE A 47 11.87 -0.08 -9.00
N SER A 48 12.96 0.29 -8.31
CA SER A 48 14.34 0.17 -8.78
C SER A 48 15.30 0.18 -7.59
N ASP A 49 16.59 -0.05 -7.82
CA ASP A 49 17.64 0.04 -6.79
C ASP A 49 17.70 1.42 -6.10
N MET A 50 17.18 2.47 -6.74
CA MET A 50 17.21 3.85 -6.22
C MET A 50 15.83 4.40 -5.86
N ASP A 51 14.75 3.64 -6.14
CA ASP A 51 13.36 4.06 -5.96
C ASP A 51 12.58 3.03 -5.15
N ILE A 52 12.72 3.17 -3.83
CA ILE A 52 11.91 2.48 -2.83
C ILE A 52 10.93 3.49 -2.24
N VAL A 53 9.66 3.10 -2.14
CA VAL A 53 8.58 3.91 -1.57
C VAL A 53 7.78 3.11 -0.55
N GLN A 54 7.08 3.79 0.35
CA GLN A 54 6.12 3.20 1.29
C GLN A 54 4.75 3.86 1.10
N PRO A 55 3.88 3.33 0.23
CA PRO A 55 2.52 3.84 0.06
C PRO A 55 1.67 3.51 1.29
N ASP A 56 0.68 4.35 1.60
CA ASP A 56 -0.27 4.06 2.68
C ASP A 56 -1.12 2.81 2.42
N LEU A 57 -1.52 2.61 1.15
CA LEU A 57 -2.24 1.44 0.63
C LEU A 57 -1.83 1.19 -0.82
N PHE A 58 -1.73 -0.08 -1.24
CA PHE A 58 -1.55 -0.46 -2.64
C PHE A 58 -2.18 -1.82 -2.95
N PHE A 59 -2.49 -2.05 -4.24
CA PHE A 59 -3.10 -3.27 -4.74
C PHE A 59 -2.18 -3.92 -5.78
N ILE A 60 -2.02 -5.24 -5.69
CA ILE A 60 -1.34 -6.06 -6.68
C ILE A 60 -2.38 -6.95 -7.33
N SER A 61 -2.58 -6.80 -8.64
CA SER A 61 -3.52 -7.63 -9.39
C SER A 61 -3.04 -9.08 -9.47
N GLY A 62 -3.96 -10.01 -9.24
CA GLY A 62 -3.75 -11.42 -9.50
C GLY A 62 -3.50 -11.66 -10.98
N SER A 63 -2.69 -12.68 -11.27
CA SER A 63 -2.49 -13.13 -12.66
C SER A 63 -3.73 -13.93 -13.09
N ILE A 64 -4.46 -13.42 -14.08
CA ILE A 64 -5.33 -14.26 -14.91
C ILE A 64 -4.40 -14.87 -15.97
N LEU A 65 -4.22 -16.19 -15.92
CA LEU A 65 -3.58 -16.96 -17.00
C LEU A 65 -4.39 -16.86 -18.30
#